data_AF-A0A833DKZ7-F1
#
_entry.id   AF-A0A833DKZ7-F1
#
_cell.length_a   1.000
_cell.length_b   1.000
_cell.length_c   1.000
_cell.angle_alpha   90.00
_cell.angle_beta   90.00
_cell.angle_gamma   90.00
#
_symmetry.space_group_name_H-M   'P 1'
#
loop_
_entity.id
_entity.type
_entity.pdbx_description
1 polymer ?
#
loop_
_entity_poly.entity_id
_entity_poly.type
_entity_poly.pdbx_seq_one_letter_code
_entity_poly.pdbx_strand_id
1 'polypeptide(L)'
;MRSLDVNCKVSAFCTINASEDMEKVRTAVSNILTDMDEKITGDSLVVNSSNYESLTKIYETMRSRRTKSAYRRHLMRNMAKDSTWFYLNKQAAFANVIALCDEADESP
;
A
#
# COMPACT_ATOMS: atom_id res chain seq x y z
N MET A 1 5.49 19.86 0.21
CA MET A 1 4.34 19.67 -0.72
C MET A 1 3.39 20.85 -0.55
N ARG A 2 2.72 21.32 -1.61
CA ARG A 2 1.57 22.22 -1.43
C ARG A 2 0.49 21.42 -0.70
N SER A 3 -0.06 21.95 0.38
CA SER A 3 -1.25 21.35 1.01
C SER A 3 -2.38 21.39 -0.03
N LEU A 4 -2.82 20.22 -0.44
CA LEU A 4 -3.98 20.04 -1.28
C LEU A 4 -5.10 19.59 -0.34
N ASP A 5 -6.23 20.30 -0.37
CA ASP A 5 -7.44 19.88 0.32
C ASP A 5 -8.12 18.78 -0.50
N VAL A 6 -7.55 17.57 -0.44
CA VAL A 6 -8.01 16.40 -1.19
C VAL A 6 -8.81 15.52 -0.24
N ASN A 7 -10.11 15.38 -0.54
CA ASN A 7 -10.91 14.33 0.07
C ASN A 7 -10.50 12.97 -0.53
N CYS A 8 -9.43 12.38 0.02
CA CYS A 8 -8.89 11.09 -0.42
C CYS A 8 -8.91 10.12 0.75
N LYS A 9 -9.50 8.94 0.53
CA LYS A 9 -9.45 7.83 1.46
C LYS A 9 -8.46 6.81 0.95
N VAL A 10 -7.56 6.39 1.82
CA VAL A 10 -6.55 5.37 1.56
C VAL A 10 -6.88 4.17 2.42
N SER A 11 -6.94 3.00 1.80
CA SER A 11 -7.13 1.73 2.48
C SER A 11 -6.11 0.74 1.95
N ALA A 12 -5.54 -0.08 2.84
CA ALA A 12 -4.76 -1.24 2.45
C ALA A 12 -5.24 -2.48 3.21
N PHE A 13 -5.15 -3.61 2.52
CA PHE A 13 -5.57 -4.91 2.99
C PHE A 13 -4.40 -5.88 2.86
N CYS A 14 -4.18 -6.69 3.89
CA CYS A 14 -3.16 -7.71 3.89
C CYS A 14 -3.66 -8.96 4.60
N THR A 15 -3.69 -10.09 3.91
CA THR A 15 -3.91 -11.40 4.54
C THR A 15 -2.71 -11.76 5.42
N ILE A 16 -3.00 -12.35 6.57
CA ILE A 16 -2.09 -12.92 7.56
C ILE A 16 -2.28 -14.43 7.48
N ASN A 17 -1.38 -15.11 6.78
CA ASN A 17 -1.43 -16.57 6.68
C ASN A 17 -1.13 -17.21 8.04
N ALA A 18 -1.59 -18.45 8.25
CA ALA A 18 -1.41 -19.17 9.53
C ALA A 18 0.07 -19.35 9.95
N SER A 19 0.99 -19.35 8.98
CA SER A 19 2.44 -19.43 9.21
C SER A 19 3.12 -18.08 9.44
N GLU A 20 2.38 -16.97 9.32
CA GLU A 20 2.93 -15.63 9.44
C GLU A 20 2.76 -15.05 10.84
N ASP A 21 3.65 -14.13 11.16
CA ASP A 21 3.60 -13.37 12.41
C ASP A 21 2.89 -12.03 12.15
N MET A 22 1.85 -11.75 12.93
CA MET A 22 1.04 -10.54 12.82
C MET A 22 1.87 -9.26 12.97
N GLU A 23 2.87 -9.24 13.87
CA GLU A 23 3.74 -8.07 14.07
C GLU A 23 4.65 -7.83 12.87
N LYS A 24 5.08 -8.89 12.19
CA LYS A 24 5.84 -8.74 10.93
C LYS A 24 4.97 -8.18 9.82
N VAL A 25 3.69 -8.59 9.74
CA VAL A 25 2.74 -8.03 8.76
C VAL A 25 2.46 -6.55 9.06
N ARG A 26 2.24 -6.19 10.34
CA ARG A 26 2.12 -4.79 10.78
C ARG A 26 3.35 -3.96 10.40
N THR A 27 4.54 -4.51 10.65
CA THR A 27 5.82 -3.88 10.28
C THR A 27 5.93 -3.67 8.77
N ALA A 28 5.53 -4.67 7.97
CA ALA A 28 5.52 -4.54 6.52
C ALA A 28 4.61 -3.38 6.06
N VAL A 29 3.41 -3.25 6.64
CA VAL A 29 2.49 -2.17 6.29
C VAL A 29 3.02 -0.79 6.72
N SER A 30 3.54 -0.66 7.94
CA SER A 30 4.04 0.63 8.47
C SER A 30 5.33 1.12 7.80
N ASN A 31 6.10 0.20 7.22
CA ASN A 31 7.23 0.53 6.35
C ASN A 31 6.78 1.31 5.10
N ILE A 32 5.57 1.04 4.59
CA ILE A 32 5.07 1.63 3.35
C ILE A 32 4.10 2.79 3.58
N LEU A 33 3.20 2.67 4.54
CA LEU A 33 2.14 3.65 4.81
C LEU A 33 2.35 4.28 6.20
N THR A 34 2.09 5.58 6.29
CA THR A 34 2.19 6.36 7.54
C THR A 34 0.81 6.81 8.00
N ASP A 35 0.64 7.02 9.31
CA ASP A 35 -0.57 7.60 9.92
C ASP A 35 -1.86 6.87 9.49
N MET A 36 -1.87 5.56 9.68
CA MET A 36 -3.01 4.69 9.36
C MET A 36 -3.64 4.13 10.63
N ASP A 37 -4.97 4.08 10.67
CA ASP A 37 -5.74 3.37 11.68
C ASP A 37 -5.82 1.88 11.33
N GLU A 38 -5.35 1.02 12.23
CA GLU A 38 -5.34 -0.43 12.04
C GLU A 38 -6.57 -1.14 12.61
N LYS A 39 -7.01 -2.20 11.93
CA LYS A 39 -8.04 -3.12 12.38
C LYS A 39 -7.75 -4.53 11.89
N ILE A 40 -7.77 -5.50 12.81
CA ILE A 40 -7.73 -6.92 12.47
C ILE A 40 -9.15 -7.42 12.24
N THR A 41 -9.38 -8.09 11.11
CA THR A 41 -10.66 -8.71 10.75
C THR A 41 -10.39 -10.14 10.29
N GLY A 42 -10.66 -11.13 11.15
CA GLY A 42 -10.34 -12.53 10.87
C GLY A 42 -8.84 -12.73 10.72
N ASP A 43 -8.42 -13.24 9.56
CA ASP A 43 -7.04 -13.48 9.15
C ASP A 43 -6.43 -12.29 8.39
N SER A 44 -7.00 -11.10 8.51
CA SER A 44 -6.62 -9.98 7.66
C SER A 44 -6.36 -8.71 8.46
N LEU A 45 -5.28 -8.02 8.13
CA LEU A 45 -4.98 -6.67 8.58
C LEU A 45 -5.57 -5.67 7.57
N VAL A 46 -6.43 -4.79 8.07
CA VAL A 46 -6.98 -3.68 7.30
C VAL A 46 -6.50 -2.39 7.93
N VAL A 47 -5.92 -1.50 7.12
CA VAL A 47 -5.49 -0.18 7.56
C VAL A 47 -6.17 0.91 6.73
N ASN A 48 -6.55 2.01 7.36
CA ASN A 48 -7.26 3.11 6.70
C ASN A 48 -6.69 4.48 7.10
N SER A 49 -6.78 5.45 6.20
CA SER A 49 -6.50 6.86 6.49
C SER A 49 -7.32 7.76 5.58
N SER A 50 -7.74 8.91 6.09
CA SER A 50 -8.28 10.02 5.29
C SER A 50 -7.21 11.05 4.93
N ASN A 51 -5.96 10.84 5.34
CA ASN A 51 -4.83 11.69 5.01
C ASN A 51 -4.08 11.11 3.81
N TYR A 52 -4.06 11.84 2.69
CA TYR A 52 -3.31 11.42 1.49
C TYR A 52 -1.79 11.39 1.73
N GLU A 53 -1.29 12.08 2.76
CA GLU A 53 0.13 12.05 3.15
C GLU A 53 0.57 10.64 3.59
N SER A 54 -0.36 9.74 3.92
CA SER A 54 -0.08 8.32 4.14
C SER A 54 0.63 7.64 2.96
N LEU A 55 0.49 8.18 1.75
CA LEU A 55 1.11 7.68 0.51
C LEU A 55 2.49 8.30 0.22
N THR A 56 3.02 9.17 1.09
CA THR A 56 4.24 9.94 0.83
C THR A 56 5.44 9.05 0.49
N LYS A 57 5.67 7.97 1.26
CA LYS A 57 6.78 7.03 1.00
C LYS A 57 6.67 6.36 -0.37
N ILE A 58 5.46 5.99 -0.78
CA ILE A 58 5.19 5.40 -2.11
C ILE A 58 5.51 6.44 -3.20
N TYR A 59 5.03 7.67 -3.03
CA TYR A 59 5.28 8.74 -4.00
C TYR A 59 6.78 9.03 -4.16
N GLU A 60 7.51 9.16 -3.05
CA GLU A 60 8.95 9.39 -3.05
C GLU A 60 9.71 8.24 -3.71
N THR A 61 9.35 6.99 -3.41
CA THR A 61 9.97 5.81 -4.02
C THR A 61 9.68 5.70 -5.52
N MET A 62 8.43 5.94 -5.93
CA MET A 62 8.05 6.00 -7.34
C MET A 62 8.88 7.05 -8.09
N ARG A 63 9.07 8.22 -7.47
CA ARG A 63 9.83 9.32 -8.06
C ARG A 63 11.32 8.97 -8.15
N SER A 64 11.93 8.47 -7.08
CA SER A 64 13.36 8.14 -7.02
C SER A 64 13.73 7.00 -7.98
N ARG A 65 12.89 5.96 -8.07
CA ARG A 65 13.09 4.79 -8.95
C ARG A 65 12.65 5.03 -10.40
N ARG A 66 12.10 6.21 -10.73
CA ARG A 66 11.56 6.54 -12.07
C ARG A 66 10.49 5.55 -12.57
N THR A 67 9.73 4.94 -11.66
CA THR A 67 8.72 3.92 -11.97
C THR A 67 7.31 4.49 -12.16
N LYS A 68 7.17 5.81 -12.33
CA LYS A 68 5.88 6.50 -12.51
C LYS A 68 5.00 5.88 -13.60
N SER A 69 5.59 5.44 -14.71
CA SER A 69 4.84 4.82 -15.81
C SER A 69 4.21 3.48 -15.41
N ALA A 70 4.89 2.68 -14.58
CA ALA A 70 4.36 1.42 -14.06
C ALA A 70 3.16 1.68 -13.14
N TYR A 71 3.33 2.53 -12.10
CA TYR A 71 2.23 2.93 -11.22
C TYR A 71 1.04 3.49 -12.01
N ARG A 72 1.28 4.40 -12.96
CA ARG A 72 0.21 4.95 -13.80
C ARG A 72 -0.52 3.85 -14.57
N ARG A 73 0.18 2.85 -15.09
CA ARG A 73 -0.44 1.71 -15.80
C ARG A 73 -1.40 0.94 -14.89
N HIS A 74 -0.96 0.54 -13.69
CA HIS A 74 -1.83 -0.18 -12.75
C HIS A 74 -3.02 0.69 -12.32
N LEU A 75 -2.77 1.95 -11.95
CA LEU A 75 -3.84 2.87 -11.53
C LEU A 75 -4.89 3.08 -12.63
N MET A 76 -4.47 3.27 -13.88
CA MET A 76 -5.41 3.44 -14.99
C MET A 76 -6.13 2.14 -15.34
N ARG A 77 -5.45 0.99 -15.26
CA ARG A 77 -6.03 -0.35 -15.51
C ARG A 77 -7.12 -0.68 -14.49
N ASN A 78 -6.90 -0.30 -13.24
CA ASN A 78 -7.74 -0.66 -12.10
C ASN A 78 -8.70 0.47 -11.67
N MET A 79 -8.83 1.53 -12.49
CA MET A 79 -9.68 2.67 -12.20
C MET A 79 -11.16 2.25 -12.23
N ALA A 80 -11.87 2.52 -11.14
CA ALA A 80 -13.30 2.27 -11.00
C ALA A 80 -13.97 3.47 -10.35
N LYS A 81 -14.74 4.25 -11.16
CA LYS A 81 -15.39 5.50 -10.75
C LYS A 81 -14.39 6.50 -10.14
N ASP A 82 -14.43 6.65 -8.82
CA ASP A 82 -13.65 7.56 -7.98
C ASP A 82 -12.56 6.84 -7.18
N SER A 83 -12.29 5.56 -7.51
CA SER A 83 -11.33 4.70 -6.80
C SER A 83 -10.39 4.01 -7.77
N THR A 84 -9.24 3.59 -7.25
CA THR A 84 -8.24 2.79 -7.97
C THR A 84 -7.40 2.02 -6.96
N TRP A 85 -6.71 0.98 -7.42
CA TRP A 85 -5.89 0.13 -6.55
C TRP A 85 -4.70 -0.48 -7.32
N PHE A 86 -3.70 -0.95 -6.57
CA PHE A 86 -2.56 -1.71 -7.08
C PHE A 86 -2.02 -2.60 -5.96
N TYR A 87 -1.27 -3.64 -6.31
CA TYR A 87 -0.62 -4.52 -5.34
C TYR A 87 0.81 -4.08 -5.04
N LEU A 88 1.23 -4.37 -3.81
CA LEU A 88 2.61 -4.24 -3.36
C LEU A 88 3.10 -5.59 -2.82
N ASN A 89 4.37 -5.87 -3.05
CA ASN A 89 4.98 -7.09 -2.53
C ASN A 89 5.13 -7.02 -1.00
N LYS A 90 4.49 -7.96 -0.29
CA LYS A 90 4.47 -8.00 1.19
C LYS A 90 5.85 -8.26 1.78
N GLN A 91 6.62 -9.18 1.18
CA GLN A 91 7.97 -9.54 1.67
C GLN A 91 8.97 -8.38 1.46
N ALA A 92 8.91 -7.72 0.30
CA ALA A 92 9.68 -6.52 0.05
C ALA A 92 9.31 -5.42 1.04
N ALA A 93 8.01 -5.24 1.32
CA ALA A 93 7.53 -4.27 2.30
C ALA A 93 8.07 -4.53 3.71
N PHE A 94 8.15 -5.80 4.14
CA PHE A 94 8.81 -6.17 5.40
C PHE A 94 10.29 -5.76 5.42
N ALA A 95 11.00 -5.90 4.30
CA ALA A 95 12.37 -5.43 4.11
C ALA A 95 12.48 -3.91 3.86
N ASN A 96 11.41 -3.14 4.08
CA ASN A 96 11.32 -1.70 3.85
C ASN A 96 11.58 -1.29 2.38
N VAL A 97 11.13 -2.12 1.45
CA VAL A 97 11.22 -1.92 0.00
C VAL A 97 9.83 -1.86 -0.62
N ILE A 98 9.52 -0.76 -1.32
CA ILE A 98 8.27 -0.61 -2.07
C ILE A 98 8.45 -1.19 -3.47
N ALA A 99 7.78 -2.30 -3.75
CA ALA A 99 7.77 -2.98 -5.05
C ALA A 99 6.35 -3.28 -5.49
N LEU A 100 6.02 -2.94 -6.75
CA LEU A 100 4.74 -3.29 -7.38
C LEU A 100 4.69 -4.78 -7.72
N CYS A 101 3.50 -5.36 -7.61
CA CYS A 101 3.15 -6.68 -8.13
C CYS A 101 1.96 -6.56 -9.08
N ASP A 102 1.87 -7.47 -10.04
CA ASP A 102 0.73 -7.55 -10.95
C ASP A 102 -0.44 -8.32 -10.31
N GLU A 103 -0.13 -9.40 -9.59
CA GLU A 103 -1.10 -10.29 -8.95
C GLU A 103 -0.82 -10.46 -7.44
N ALA A 104 -1.85 -10.87 -6.69
CA ALA A 104 -1.77 -11.03 -5.24
C ALA A 104 -0.88 -12.21 -4.80
N ASP A 105 -0.71 -13.21 -5.66
CA ASP A 105 0.08 -14.43 -5.44
C ASP A 105 1.57 -14.28 -5.81
N GLU A 106 1.97 -13.13 -6.37
CA GLU A 106 3.39 -12.80 -6.64
C GLU A 106 4.18 -12.45 -5.35
N SER A 107 3.52 -12.48 -4.20
CA SER A 107 4.16 -12.43 -2.90
C SER A 107 4.25 -13.85 -2.31
N PRO A 108 5.46 -14.42 -2.15
CA PRO A 108 5.67 -15.66 -1.43
C PRO A 108 5.24 -15.57 0.04
#